data_AF-A0A5C5YVY1-F1
#
_entry.id   AF-A0A5C5YVY1-F1
#
_cell.length_a   1.000
_cell.length_b   1.000
_cell.length_c   1.000
_cell.angle_alpha   90.00
_cell.angle_beta   90.00
_cell.angle_gamma   90.00
#
_symmetry.space_group_name_H-M   'P 1'
#
loop_
_entity.id
_entity.type
_entity.pdbx_description
1 polymer ?
#
loop_
_entity_poly.entity_id
_entity_poly.type
_entity_poly.pdbx_seq_one_letter_code
_entity_poly.pdbx_strand_id
1 'polypeptide(L)'
;MVEWFDETCGTLLDHIDNAGIANDAFVIYITDNGWIPKEAGGYGPRSKRSPFELGTRTPIMFRWPRKIPPADRSELCSSIDFLPTVLAAAEAEGPHDFPGLNLLPQLQSGEAIDHDTLFGEAFAHDIADIENPQASLQYRWVIQGHDKLLLTYDGALG
;
A
#
# COMPACT_ATOMS: atom_id res chain seq x y z
N MET A 1 7.69 18.50 -7.83
CA MET A 1 8.17 17.14 -7.47
C MET A 1 7.13 16.09 -7.81
N VAL A 2 5.88 16.21 -7.34
CA VAL A 2 4.82 15.25 -7.72
C VAL A 2 4.60 15.20 -9.24
N GLU A 3 4.46 16.36 -9.88
CA GLU A 3 4.31 16.46 -11.34
C GLU A 3 5.49 15.82 -12.09
N TRP A 4 6.74 16.16 -11.74
CA TRP A 4 7.92 15.55 -12.36
C TRP A 4 8.01 14.03 -12.16
N PHE A 5 7.54 13.52 -11.01
CA PHE A 5 7.48 12.10 -10.77
C PHE A 5 6.41 11.41 -11.64
N ASP A 6 5.26 12.04 -11.81
CA ASP A 6 4.19 11.60 -12.72
C ASP A 6 4.68 11.57 -14.17
N GLU A 7 5.36 12.63 -14.64
CA GLU A 7 5.99 12.67 -15.97
C GLU A 7 7.00 11.53 -16.18
N THR A 8 7.79 11.22 -15.14
CA THR A 8 8.77 10.12 -15.18
C THR A 8 8.07 8.75 -15.21
N CYS A 9 6.97 8.59 -14.49
CA CYS A 9 6.12 7.40 -14.56
C CYS A 9 5.52 7.25 -15.96
N GLY A 10 5.03 8.33 -16.57
CA GLY A 10 4.57 8.36 -17.96
C GLY A 10 5.66 7.92 -18.94
N THR A 11 6.88 8.43 -18.79
CA THR A 11 8.03 8.03 -19.61
C THR A 11 8.31 6.53 -19.51
N LEU A 12 8.24 5.94 -18.31
CA LEU A 12 8.40 4.49 -18.12
C LEU A 12 7.29 3.69 -18.81
N LEU A 13 6.03 4.13 -18.67
CA LEU A 13 4.90 3.47 -19.32
C LEU A 13 4.99 3.56 -20.84
N ASP A 14 5.41 4.69 -21.39
CA ASP A 14 5.68 4.87 -22.82
C ASP A 14 6.76 3.91 -23.31
N HIS A 15 7.82 3.67 -22.52
CA HIS A 15 8.84 2.69 -22.87
C HIS A 15 8.28 1.26 -22.92
N ILE A 16 7.42 0.87 -21.98
CA ILE A 16 6.75 -0.43 -21.96
C ILE A 16 5.84 -0.59 -23.19
N ASP A 17 5.08 0.46 -23.53
CA ASP A 17 4.15 0.45 -24.66
C ASP A 17 4.90 0.42 -26.01
N ASN A 18 5.95 1.23 -26.17
CA ASN A 18 6.79 1.27 -27.37
C ASN A 18 7.58 -0.02 -27.60
N ALA A 19 7.93 -0.73 -26.52
CA ALA A 19 8.56 -2.05 -26.61
C ALA A 19 7.58 -3.16 -27.04
N GLY A 20 6.27 -2.88 -27.07
CA GLY A 20 5.23 -3.85 -27.44
C GLY A 20 4.95 -4.91 -26.37
N ILE A 21 5.46 -4.74 -25.15
CA ILE A 21 5.33 -5.72 -24.06
C ILE A 21 4.22 -5.36 -23.06
N ALA A 22 3.43 -4.33 -23.34
CA ALA A 22 2.40 -3.83 -22.42
C ALA A 22 1.39 -4.89 -21.97
N ASN A 23 1.00 -5.82 -22.85
CA ASN A 23 0.04 -6.89 -22.51
C ASN A 23 0.61 -7.96 -21.58
N ASP A 24 1.94 -8.02 -21.44
CA ASP A 24 2.67 -8.98 -20.60
C ASP A 24 3.33 -8.30 -19.39
N ALA A 25 3.12 -6.99 -19.22
CA ALA A 25 3.68 -6.21 -18.13
C ALA A 25 2.60 -5.87 -17.10
N PHE A 26 2.69 -6.50 -15.92
CA PHE A 26 1.88 -6.12 -14.77
C PHE A 26 2.54 -4.96 -14.02
N VAL A 27 1.91 -3.79 -14.02
CA VAL A 27 2.40 -2.59 -13.35
C VAL A 27 1.56 -2.31 -12.11
N ILE A 28 2.23 -2.08 -10.98
CA ILE A 28 1.60 -1.69 -9.72
C ILE A 28 2.22 -0.37 -9.27
N TYR A 29 1.39 0.63 -9.01
CA TYR A 29 1.80 1.89 -8.37
C TYR A 29 1.34 1.92 -6.93
N ILE A 30 2.26 2.23 -6.02
CA ILE A 30 2.03 2.25 -4.58
C ILE A 30 2.84 3.38 -3.95
N THR A 31 2.46 3.79 -2.74
CA THR A 31 3.34 4.62 -1.89
C THR A 31 3.53 3.94 -0.54
N ASP A 32 4.68 4.17 0.08
CA ASP A 32 5.08 3.58 1.37
C ASP A 32 4.22 4.09 2.54
N ASN A 33 3.87 5.38 2.51
CA ASN A 33 3.02 6.05 3.49
C ASN A 33 2.37 7.31 2.91
N GLY A 34 1.39 7.85 3.61
CA GLY A 34 0.81 9.15 3.32
C GLY A 34 1.74 10.32 3.69
N TRP A 35 1.46 11.50 3.15
CA TRP A 35 2.27 12.70 3.34
C TRP A 35 1.44 13.99 3.47
N ILE A 36 1.73 14.76 4.51
CA ILE A 36 1.32 16.15 4.70
C ILE A 36 2.59 17.00 4.80
N PRO A 37 2.82 18.00 3.95
CA PRO A 37 3.99 18.86 4.04
C PRO A 37 3.85 19.92 5.16
N LYS A 38 4.98 20.38 5.71
CA LYS A 38 5.09 21.62 6.49
C LYS A 38 5.84 22.67 5.68
N GLU A 39 5.48 23.94 5.87
CA GLU A 39 6.18 25.08 5.23
C GLU A 39 7.66 25.12 5.57
N ALA A 40 8.03 24.81 6.82
CA ALA A 40 9.41 24.75 7.29
C ALA A 40 10.18 23.49 6.85
N GLY A 41 9.59 22.66 5.98
CA GLY A 41 10.12 21.36 5.60
C GLY A 41 9.73 20.23 6.56
N GLY A 42 9.84 19.00 6.07
CA GLY A 42 9.39 17.81 6.78
C GLY A 42 7.87 17.62 6.73
N TYR A 43 7.36 16.72 7.57
CA TYR A 43 5.96 16.32 7.55
C TYR A 43 5.13 16.92 8.70
N GLY A 44 3.87 17.16 8.37
CA GLY A 44 2.78 17.64 9.22
C GLY A 44 2.42 16.66 10.34
N PRO A 45 1.73 17.14 11.39
CA PRO A 45 0.96 16.25 12.27
C PRO A 45 0.02 15.38 11.44
N ARG A 46 -0.20 14.12 11.85
CA ARG A 46 -1.09 13.15 11.16
C ARG A 46 -0.65 12.73 9.75
N SER A 47 0.61 12.99 9.38
CA SER A 47 1.26 12.51 8.15
C SER A 47 1.79 11.07 8.35
N LYS A 48 2.88 10.72 7.64
CA LYS A 48 3.68 9.50 7.86
C LYS A 48 3.93 9.23 9.35
N ARG A 49 4.01 7.94 9.71
CA ARG A 49 4.11 7.42 11.09
C ARG A 49 2.88 7.68 11.95
N SER A 50 1.74 8.00 11.35
CA SER A 50 0.49 8.15 12.09
C SER A 50 -0.58 7.24 11.50
N PRO A 51 -1.53 6.76 12.33
CA PRO A 51 -2.60 5.90 11.87
C PRO A 51 -3.75 6.68 11.22
N PHE A 52 -3.60 7.98 10.99
CA PHE A 52 -4.65 8.79 10.36
C PHE A 52 -4.64 8.63 8.84
N GLU A 53 -5.72 9.02 8.17
CA GLU A 53 -5.92 8.81 6.73
C GLU A 53 -4.77 9.35 5.88
N LEU A 54 -4.29 10.56 6.16
CA LEU A 54 -3.15 11.14 5.43
C LEU A 54 -1.78 10.57 5.83
N GLY A 55 -1.76 9.57 6.72
CA GLY A 55 -0.60 8.74 7.04
C GLY A 55 -0.67 7.33 6.46
N THR A 56 -1.87 6.74 6.33
CA THR A 56 -2.05 5.33 5.90
C THR A 56 -2.79 5.14 4.58
N ARG A 57 -3.69 6.05 4.18
CA ARG A 57 -4.50 5.92 2.97
C ARG A 57 -3.73 6.46 1.77
N THR A 58 -3.13 5.54 1.02
CA THR A 58 -2.26 5.82 -0.12
C THR A 58 -2.90 5.38 -1.44
N PRO A 59 -2.49 5.96 -2.58
CA PRO A 59 -2.91 5.44 -3.87
C PRO A 59 -2.32 4.06 -4.12
N ILE A 60 -3.17 3.13 -4.55
CA ILE A 60 -2.81 1.80 -5.05
C ILE A 60 -3.46 1.67 -6.42
N MET A 61 -2.66 1.47 -7.46
CA MET A 61 -3.15 1.32 -8.83
C MET A 61 -2.55 0.09 -9.49
N PHE A 62 -3.39 -0.67 -10.18
CA PHE A 62 -3.02 -1.87 -10.92
C PHE A 62 -3.26 -1.64 -12.41
N ARG A 63 -2.25 -1.90 -13.25
CA ARG A 63 -2.36 -1.83 -14.71
C ARG A 63 -1.86 -3.13 -15.31
N TRP A 64 -2.75 -3.85 -15.99
CA TRP A 64 -2.39 -4.96 -16.86
C TRP A 64 -3.33 -5.00 -18.08
N PRO A 65 -2.92 -4.39 -19.21
CA PRO A 65 -3.71 -4.35 -20.42
C PRO A 65 -4.25 -5.73 -20.82
N ARG A 66 -5.53 -5.79 -21.19
CA ARG A 66 -6.27 -7.01 -21.59
C ARG A 66 -6.44 -8.09 -20.51
N LYS A 67 -5.89 -7.90 -19.31
CA LYS A 67 -6.04 -8.81 -18.16
C LYS A 67 -6.89 -8.18 -17.07
N ILE A 68 -6.67 -6.90 -16.77
CA ILE A 68 -7.39 -6.14 -15.74
C ILE A 68 -8.22 -5.04 -16.43
N PRO A 69 -9.56 -5.06 -16.35
CA PRO A 69 -10.39 -3.97 -16.83
C PRO A 69 -10.20 -2.70 -15.98
N PRO A 70 -10.29 -1.49 -16.57
CA PRO A 70 -10.28 -0.24 -15.81
C PRO A 70 -11.49 -0.17 -14.87
N ALA A 71 -11.24 0.16 -13.60
CA ALA A 71 -12.27 0.35 -12.59
C ALA A 71 -11.79 1.26 -11.47
N ASP A 72 -12.69 2.08 -10.92
CA ASP A 72 -12.52 2.71 -9.63
C ASP A 72 -13.03 1.76 -8.55
N ARG A 73 -12.17 1.43 -7.59
CA ARG A 73 -12.44 0.43 -6.54
C ARG A 73 -12.47 1.11 -5.18
N SER A 74 -13.49 0.82 -4.39
CA SER A 74 -13.69 1.37 -3.04
C SER A 74 -13.38 0.36 -1.93
N GLU A 75 -13.12 -0.88 -2.30
CA GLU A 75 -12.80 -1.98 -1.41
C GLU A 75 -11.46 -1.75 -0.71
N LEU A 76 -11.27 -2.38 0.45
CA LEU A 76 -10.02 -2.31 1.18
C LEU A 76 -8.92 -3.09 0.45
N CYS A 77 -7.70 -2.56 0.53
CA CYS A 77 -6.51 -3.15 -0.05
C CYS A 77 -5.30 -2.71 0.79
N SER A 78 -4.34 -3.60 0.97
CA SER A 78 -3.14 -3.38 1.77
C SER A 78 -1.88 -3.73 0.99
N SER A 79 -0.75 -3.18 1.43
CA SER A 79 0.54 -3.47 0.81
C SER A 79 0.97 -4.93 0.96
N ILE A 80 0.45 -5.64 1.95
CA ILE A 80 0.71 -7.06 2.15
C ILE A 80 0.07 -7.94 1.07
N ASP A 81 -0.97 -7.44 0.38
CA ASP A 81 -1.70 -8.17 -0.68
C ASP A 81 -0.89 -8.22 -1.99
N PHE A 82 0.12 -7.36 -2.14
CA PHE A 82 0.86 -7.25 -3.39
C PHE A 82 1.71 -8.47 -3.66
N LEU A 83 2.38 -9.01 -2.65
CA LEU A 83 3.25 -10.18 -2.81
C LEU A 83 2.47 -11.42 -3.32
N PRO A 84 1.38 -11.87 -2.67
CA PRO A 84 0.60 -13.00 -3.19
C PRO A 84 -0.02 -12.70 -4.57
N THR A 85 -0.42 -11.45 -4.84
CA THR A 85 -0.94 -11.05 -6.15
C THR A 85 0.12 -11.12 -7.26
N VAL A 86 1.36 -10.69 -6.97
CA VAL A 86 2.50 -10.74 -7.91
C VAL A 86 2.96 -12.17 -8.15
N LEU A 87 3.00 -13.01 -7.11
CA LEU A 87 3.31 -14.44 -7.26
C LEU A 87 2.28 -15.13 -8.16
N ALA A 88 0.99 -14.87 -7.95
CA ALA A 88 -0.06 -15.38 -8.82
C ALA A 88 0.07 -14.88 -10.27
N ALA A 89 0.41 -13.59 -10.45
CA ALA A 89 0.65 -13.00 -11.76
C ALA A 89 1.85 -13.63 -12.50
N ALA A 90 2.89 -13.99 -11.75
CA ALA A 90 4.11 -14.59 -12.27
C ALA A 90 4.05 -16.12 -12.40
N GLU A 91 2.91 -16.74 -12.05
CA GLU A 91 2.74 -18.20 -11.95
C GLU A 91 3.83 -18.84 -11.07
N ALA A 92 4.20 -18.15 -9.99
CA ALA A 92 5.28 -18.53 -9.08
C ALA A 92 4.75 -18.95 -7.71
N GLU A 93 5.47 -19.87 -7.07
CA GLU A 93 5.18 -20.30 -5.70
C GLU A 93 6.10 -19.60 -4.70
N GLY A 94 5.52 -19.19 -3.58
CA GLY A 94 6.27 -18.71 -2.43
C GLY A 94 6.79 -19.85 -1.56
N PRO A 95 7.80 -19.61 -0.71
CA PRO A 95 8.28 -20.60 0.25
C PRO A 95 7.28 -20.92 1.37
N HIS A 96 6.20 -20.15 1.49
CA HIS A 96 5.12 -20.31 2.48
C HIS A 96 3.94 -19.41 2.09
N ASP A 97 2.84 -19.55 2.83
CA ASP A 97 1.68 -18.67 2.71
C ASP A 97 1.98 -17.29 3.28
N PHE A 98 1.64 -16.25 2.52
CA PHE A 98 1.76 -14.86 2.95
C PHE A 98 0.46 -14.35 3.57
N PRO A 99 0.52 -13.40 4.50
CA PRO A 99 -0.66 -12.92 5.23
C PRO A 99 -1.62 -12.07 4.38
N GLY A 100 -1.21 -11.60 3.20
CA GLY A 100 -2.06 -10.82 2.30
C GLY A 100 -2.93 -11.69 1.39
N LEU A 101 -3.87 -11.06 0.71
CA LEU A 101 -4.78 -11.69 -0.22
C LEU A 101 -4.23 -11.64 -1.66
N ASN A 102 -4.41 -12.73 -2.41
CA ASN A 102 -4.23 -12.69 -3.86
C ASN A 102 -5.44 -11.96 -4.48
N LEU A 103 -5.21 -10.74 -4.97
CA LEU A 103 -6.25 -9.89 -5.56
C LEU A 103 -6.49 -10.18 -7.05
N LEU A 104 -5.62 -10.96 -7.70
CA LEU A 104 -5.62 -11.12 -9.16
C LEU A 104 -6.97 -11.62 -9.71
N PRO A 105 -7.66 -12.61 -9.12
CA PRO A 105 -8.95 -13.08 -9.63
C PRO A 105 -10.02 -11.97 -9.66
N GLN A 106 -10.12 -11.17 -8.60
CA GLN A 106 -11.06 -10.05 -8.46
C GLN A 106 -10.66 -8.87 -9.35
N LEU A 107 -9.36 -8.63 -9.51
CA LEU A 107 -8.84 -7.62 -10.45
C LEU A 107 -9.20 -7.99 -11.90
N GLN A 108 -9.14 -9.27 -12.28
CA GLN A 108 -9.44 -9.71 -13.65
C GLN A 108 -10.94 -9.81 -13.94
N SER A 109 -11.73 -10.33 -12.99
CA SER A 109 -13.17 -10.53 -13.15
C SER A 109 -13.99 -9.25 -12.96
N GLY A 110 -13.47 -8.28 -12.21
CA GLY A 110 -14.24 -7.12 -11.75
C GLY A 110 -15.18 -7.41 -10.59
N GLU A 111 -15.20 -8.63 -10.06
CA GLU A 111 -15.92 -8.96 -8.82
C GLU A 111 -15.28 -8.26 -7.62
N ALA A 112 -16.08 -7.93 -6.60
CA ALA A 112 -15.63 -7.21 -5.41
C ALA A 112 -14.49 -7.96 -4.69
N ILE A 113 -13.50 -7.20 -4.20
CA ILE A 113 -12.45 -7.76 -3.33
C ILE A 113 -13.08 -8.08 -1.97
N ASP A 114 -12.99 -9.34 -1.56
CA ASP A 114 -13.42 -9.79 -0.23
C ASP A 114 -12.35 -9.49 0.81
N HIS A 115 -12.17 -8.20 1.10
CA HIS A 115 -11.28 -7.70 2.13
C HIS A 115 -12.06 -6.73 3.02
N ASP A 116 -12.58 -7.22 4.14
CA ASP A 116 -13.47 -6.46 5.01
C ASP A 116 -12.74 -5.68 6.11
N THR A 117 -11.53 -6.14 6.47
CA THR A 117 -10.80 -5.67 7.65
C THR A 117 -9.32 -5.49 7.38
N LEU A 118 -8.76 -4.32 7.72
CA LEU A 118 -7.31 -4.07 7.71
C LEU A 118 -6.78 -3.85 9.11
N PHE A 119 -5.61 -4.39 9.40
CA PHE A 119 -4.89 -4.18 10.65
C PHE A 119 -3.59 -3.44 10.40
N GLY A 120 -3.18 -2.62 11.35
CA GLY A 120 -1.85 -2.06 11.34
C GLY A 120 -1.38 -1.56 12.69
N GLU A 121 -0.07 -1.35 12.74
CA GLU A 121 0.65 -0.84 13.90
C GLU A 121 1.47 0.37 13.47
N ALA A 122 1.67 1.31 14.38
CA ALA A 122 2.59 2.43 14.18
C ALA A 122 3.53 2.52 15.39
N PHE A 123 4.82 2.58 15.09
CA PHE A 123 5.91 2.68 16.05
C PHE A 123 6.54 4.07 16.01
N ALA A 124 7.28 4.42 17.05
CA ALA A 124 8.20 5.54 16.97
C ALA A 124 9.24 5.29 15.86
N HIS A 125 9.86 6.36 15.39
CA HIS A 125 10.72 6.28 14.21
C HIS A 125 12.02 5.54 14.46
N ASP A 126 12.54 5.68 15.67
CA ASP A 126 13.78 5.05 16.07
C ASP A 126 13.47 3.82 16.93
N ILE A 127 14.33 2.80 16.83
CA ILE A 127 14.19 1.56 17.60
C ILE A 127 14.56 1.88 19.05
N ALA A 128 13.58 1.83 19.95
CA ALA A 128 13.81 2.06 21.37
C ALA A 128 14.56 0.90 22.04
N ASP A 129 14.29 -0.34 21.62
CA ASP A 129 14.94 -1.55 22.11
C ASP A 129 14.92 -2.62 21.01
N ILE A 130 16.09 -3.13 20.63
CA ILE A 130 16.23 -4.14 19.57
C ILE A 130 15.68 -5.51 19.99
N GLU A 131 15.74 -5.82 21.29
CA GLU A 131 15.24 -7.08 21.85
C GLU A 131 13.74 -6.99 22.19
N ASN A 132 13.19 -5.77 22.26
CA ASN A 132 11.77 -5.53 22.47
C ASN A 132 11.19 -4.51 21.46
N PRO A 133 10.84 -4.95 20.23
CA PRO A 133 10.30 -4.07 19.21
C PRO A 133 9.03 -3.30 19.62
N GLN A 134 8.26 -3.84 20.57
CA GLN A 134 7.05 -3.19 21.08
C GLN A 134 7.35 -2.01 22.02
N ALA A 135 8.61 -1.83 22.43
CA ALA A 135 9.01 -0.71 23.28
C ALA A 135 8.67 0.65 22.66
N SER A 136 8.64 0.76 21.33
CA SER A 136 8.27 1.98 20.60
C SER A 136 6.85 1.98 20.02
N LEU A 137 5.99 1.00 20.37
CA LEU A 137 4.62 0.93 19.86
C LEU A 137 3.79 2.13 20.30
N GLN A 138 3.23 2.88 19.36
CA GLN A 138 2.43 4.08 19.62
C GLN A 138 0.94 3.85 19.32
N TYR A 139 0.64 3.11 18.26
CA TYR A 139 -0.74 2.86 17.85
C TYR A 139 -0.92 1.43 17.35
N ARG A 140 -2.09 0.87 17.66
CA ARG A 140 -2.71 -0.17 16.86
C ARG A 140 -3.99 0.37 16.25
N TRP A 141 -4.29 -0.06 15.05
CA TRP A 141 -5.50 0.36 14.38
C TRP A 141 -6.12 -0.79 13.59
N VAL A 142 -7.43 -0.74 13.47
CA VAL A 142 -8.21 -1.62 12.60
C VAL A 142 -9.16 -0.77 11.78
N ILE A 143 -9.27 -1.07 10.49
CA ILE A 143 -10.28 -0.52 9.59
C ILE A 143 -11.25 -1.63 9.29
N GLN A 144 -12.55 -1.38 9.44
CA GLN A 144 -13.60 -2.28 8.97
C GLN A 144 -14.67 -1.45 8.25
N GLY A 145 -14.85 -1.69 6.94
CA GLY A 145 -15.70 -0.85 6.11
C GLY A 145 -15.30 0.63 6.16
N HIS A 146 -16.20 1.49 6.66
CA HIS A 146 -15.96 2.93 6.82
C HIS A 146 -15.46 3.33 8.22
N ASP A 147 -15.37 2.38 9.15
CA ASP A 147 -14.99 2.63 10.53
C ASP A 147 -13.50 2.35 10.73
N LYS A 148 -12.86 3.19 11.55
CA LYS A 148 -11.46 3.02 11.95
C LYS A 148 -11.33 3.17 13.46
N LEU A 149 -10.99 2.08 14.14
CA LEU A 149 -10.67 2.10 15.56
C LEU A 149 -9.18 2.35 15.74
N LEU A 150 -8.85 3.33 16.59
CA LEU A 150 -7.49 3.66 16.98
C LEU A 150 -7.30 3.35 18.46
N LEU A 151 -6.29 2.54 18.78
CA LEU A 151 -5.84 2.30 20.14
C LEU A 151 -4.45 2.91 20.33
N THR A 152 -4.30 3.73 21.37
CA THR A 152 -3.07 4.45 21.68
C THR A 152 -2.26 3.75 22.76
N TYR A 153 -0.93 3.84 22.64
CA TYR A 153 0.04 3.25 23.57
C TYR A 153 1.09 4.29 23.97
N ASP A 154 1.67 4.12 25.15
CA ASP A 154 2.70 5.01 25.73
C ASP A 154 4.14 4.65 25.30
N GLY A 155 4.33 4.02 24.13
CA GLY A 155 5.65 3.56 23.66
C GLY A 155 6.71 4.66 23.67
N ALA A 156 7.95 4.27 23.95
CA ALA A 156 9.10 5.16 23.99
C ALA A 156 9.40 5.75 22.61
N LEU A 157 9.78 7.04 22.57
CA LEU A 157 9.96 7.77 21.32
C LEU A 157 11.25 7.41 20.55
N GLY A 158 12.12 6.58 21.13
CA GLY A 158 13.43 6.24 20.57
C GLY A 158 14.42 7.40 20.64
#